data_AF-A0A5J4TH79-F1
#
_entry.id   AF-A0A5J4TH79-F1
#
_cell.length_a   1.000
_cell.length_b   1.000
_cell.length_c   1.000
_cell.angle_alpha   90.00
_cell.angle_beta   90.00
_cell.angle_gamma   90.00
#
_symmetry.space_group_name_H-M   'P 1'
#
loop_
_entity.id
_entity.type
_entity.pdbx_description
1 polymer ?
#
loop_
_entity_poly.entity_id
_entity_poly.type
_entity_poly.pdbx_seq_one_letter_code
_entity_poly.pdbx_strand_id
1 'polypeptide(L)'
;RLEKQEIIKYKEEILIEKENEKRKIEQELRYEREEKKEKEKNEKIEQLEEQNKHKNEQLRRERDEKERINQELLKERQEKIKEKKKANDTEARIQNIEKENKKFKENIKEEIIALKTENTKLKNEIEKIKVEYPQVIPHEYNVIGGLTGLGPDIMLEILTEMISFGNIVQFLGVCQKTLKLKNHDRFLKIVELLKVLFVMKNPDPETVIFEQVDGILSKVKLNKQCERAIGIDPVITDGIYLFEIIYQNITNHQGPGIVIASYSIPKDCNAYSNNNNMLNFDA
;
A
#
# COMPACT_ATOMS: atom_id res chain seq x y z
N ARG A 1 -13.71 -123.57 62.67
CA ARG A 1 -12.53 -123.30 61.79
C ARG A 1 -12.97 -122.64 60.48
N LEU A 2 -14.09 -123.06 59.86
CA LEU A 2 -14.67 -122.44 58.66
C LEU A 2 -15.16 -120.99 58.84
N GLU A 3 -15.93 -120.66 59.89
CA GLU A 3 -16.44 -119.27 60.10
C GLU A 3 -15.33 -118.23 60.24
N LYS A 4 -14.17 -118.60 60.81
CA LYS A 4 -13.01 -117.70 60.89
C LYS A 4 -12.40 -117.40 59.52
N GLN A 5 -12.48 -118.33 58.55
CA GLN A 5 -11.96 -118.13 57.20
C GLN A 5 -12.88 -117.23 56.36
N GLU A 6 -14.21 -117.33 56.53
CA GLU A 6 -15.16 -116.44 55.86
C GLU A 6 -15.07 -114.99 56.37
N ILE A 7 -14.90 -114.80 57.68
CA ILE A 7 -14.68 -113.45 58.26
C ILE A 7 -13.35 -112.84 57.77
N ILE A 8 -12.31 -113.66 57.58
CA ILE A 8 -11.02 -113.19 57.03
C ILE A 8 -11.20 -112.76 55.57
N LYS A 9 -11.84 -113.60 54.75
CA LYS A 9 -12.12 -113.30 53.34
C LYS A 9 -12.96 -112.02 53.16
N TYR A 10 -14.01 -111.86 53.97
CA TYR A 10 -14.85 -110.65 53.95
C TYR A 10 -14.09 -109.39 54.37
N LYS A 11 -13.18 -109.49 55.35
CA LYS A 11 -12.29 -108.38 55.74
C LYS A 11 -11.26 -108.04 54.66
N GLU A 12 -10.75 -109.04 53.93
CA GLU A 12 -9.86 -108.85 52.80
C GLU A 12 -10.57 -108.16 51.62
N GLU A 13 -11.81 -108.55 51.31
CA GLU A 13 -12.64 -107.89 50.29
C GLU A 13 -12.92 -106.41 50.64
N ILE A 14 -13.30 -106.12 51.89
CA ILE A 14 -13.47 -104.73 52.37
C ILE A 14 -12.17 -103.94 52.28
N LEU A 15 -11.03 -104.56 52.58
CA LEU A 15 -9.72 -103.91 52.52
C LEU A 15 -9.35 -103.58 51.07
N ILE A 16 -9.58 -104.50 50.13
CA ILE A 16 -9.36 -104.30 48.69
C ILE A 16 -10.27 -103.19 48.15
N GLU A 17 -11.54 -103.16 48.55
CA GLU A 17 -12.49 -102.13 48.15
C GLU A 17 -12.08 -100.74 48.64
N LYS A 18 -11.69 -100.63 49.93
CA LYS A 18 -11.14 -99.38 50.49
C LYS A 18 -9.84 -98.96 49.81
N GLU A 19 -9.00 -99.91 49.41
CA GLU A 19 -7.75 -99.61 48.71
C GLU A 19 -8.02 -99.12 47.27
N ASN A 20 -8.99 -99.71 46.58
CA ASN A 20 -9.44 -99.27 45.26
C ASN A 20 -10.08 -97.88 45.32
N GLU A 21 -10.91 -97.61 46.33
CA GLU A 21 -11.52 -96.30 46.56
C GLU A 21 -10.45 -95.24 46.88
N LYS A 22 -9.46 -95.57 47.71
CA LYS A 22 -8.31 -94.70 47.98
C LYS A 22 -7.51 -94.39 46.71
N ARG A 23 -7.24 -95.40 45.86
CA ARG A 23 -6.55 -95.19 44.56
C ARG A 23 -7.38 -94.31 43.62
N LYS A 24 -8.71 -94.46 43.60
CA LYS A 24 -9.60 -93.64 42.79
C LYS A 24 -9.57 -92.17 43.25
N ILE A 25 -9.68 -91.91 44.55
CA ILE A 25 -9.57 -90.56 45.13
C ILE A 25 -8.18 -89.96 44.85
N GLU A 26 -7.11 -90.75 44.97
CA GLU A 26 -5.75 -90.29 44.68
C GLU A 26 -5.56 -89.93 43.20
N GLN A 27 -6.17 -90.70 42.27
CA GLN A 27 -6.19 -90.37 40.85
C GLN A 27 -6.99 -89.10 40.54
N GLU A 28 -8.17 -88.92 41.14
CA GLU A 28 -8.98 -87.70 41.00
C GLU A 28 -8.24 -86.46 41.53
N LEU A 29 -7.66 -86.53 42.73
CA LEU A 29 -6.84 -85.45 43.29
C LEU A 29 -5.61 -85.13 42.44
N ARG A 30 -5.01 -86.14 41.82
CA ARG A 30 -3.89 -85.94 40.90
C ARG A 30 -4.35 -85.23 39.63
N TYR A 31 -5.49 -85.64 39.07
CA TYR A 31 -6.09 -85.01 37.89
C TYR A 31 -6.45 -83.54 38.17
N GLU A 32 -7.12 -83.24 39.27
CA GLU A 32 -7.44 -81.86 39.67
C GLU A 32 -6.19 -80.98 39.85
N ARG A 33 -5.11 -81.55 40.42
CA ARG A 33 -3.82 -80.84 40.55
C ARG A 33 -3.17 -80.58 39.20
N GLU A 34 -3.24 -81.53 38.27
CA GLU A 34 -2.70 -81.39 36.91
C GLU A 34 -3.51 -80.36 36.12
N GLU A 35 -4.84 -80.40 36.18
CA GLU A 35 -5.74 -79.44 35.54
C GLU A 35 -5.52 -78.01 36.08
N LYS A 36 -5.38 -77.86 37.40
CA LYS A 36 -5.09 -76.55 38.02
C LYS A 36 -3.73 -76.01 37.56
N LYS A 37 -2.70 -76.86 37.48
CA LYS A 37 -1.38 -76.47 36.96
C LYS A 37 -1.44 -76.07 35.49
N GLU A 38 -2.24 -76.75 34.69
CA GLU A 38 -2.43 -76.44 33.27
C GLU A 38 -3.16 -75.09 33.10
N LYS A 39 -4.23 -74.84 33.87
CA LYS A 39 -4.91 -73.54 33.91
C LYS A 39 -3.97 -72.40 34.31
N GLU A 40 -3.21 -72.56 35.40
CA GLU A 40 -2.21 -71.56 35.82
C GLU A 40 -1.12 -71.33 34.77
N LYS A 41 -0.72 -72.38 34.03
CA LYS A 41 0.25 -72.25 32.94
C LYS A 41 -0.34 -71.49 31.76
N ASN A 42 -1.58 -71.76 31.38
CA ASN A 42 -2.27 -71.09 30.27
C ASN A 42 -2.52 -69.61 30.59
N GLU A 43 -2.96 -69.28 31.81
CA GLU A 43 -3.12 -67.88 32.25
C GLU A 43 -1.79 -67.11 32.20
N LYS A 44 -0.67 -67.75 32.61
CA LYS A 44 0.66 -67.14 32.51
C LYS A 44 1.09 -66.90 31.06
N ILE A 45 0.76 -67.82 30.14
CA ILE A 45 1.04 -67.66 28.71
C ILE A 45 0.24 -66.48 28.14
N GLU A 46 -1.06 -66.41 28.44
CA GLU A 46 -1.94 -65.33 27.98
C GLU A 46 -1.45 -63.95 28.48
N GLN A 47 -1.09 -63.84 29.76
CA GLN A 47 -0.52 -62.61 30.31
C GLN A 47 0.80 -62.21 29.61
N LEU A 48 1.67 -63.17 29.31
CA LEU A 48 2.93 -62.92 28.59
C LEU A 48 2.68 -62.48 27.16
N GLU A 49 1.70 -63.07 26.46
CA GLU A 49 1.31 -62.68 25.10
C GLU A 49 0.75 -61.26 25.07
N GLU A 50 -0.10 -60.89 26.03
CA GLU A 50 -0.64 -59.54 26.13
C GLU A 50 0.45 -58.50 26.43
N GLN A 51 1.36 -58.81 27.36
CA GLN A 51 2.52 -57.96 27.65
C GLN A 51 3.43 -57.78 26.42
N ASN A 52 3.69 -58.85 25.67
CA ASN A 52 4.49 -58.78 24.44
C ASN A 52 3.78 -57.97 23.36
N LYS A 53 2.46 -58.10 23.22
CA LYS A 53 1.65 -57.30 22.30
C LYS A 53 1.73 -55.80 22.64
N HIS A 54 1.56 -55.45 23.91
CA HIS A 54 1.68 -54.07 24.37
C HIS A 54 3.10 -53.51 24.14
N LYS A 55 4.14 -54.29 24.44
CA LYS A 55 5.53 -53.89 24.22
C LYS A 55 5.85 -53.67 22.75
N ASN A 56 5.37 -54.54 21.86
CA ASN A 56 5.54 -54.39 20.42
C ASN A 56 4.82 -53.15 19.87
N GLU A 57 3.62 -52.87 20.39
CA GLU A 57 2.86 -51.67 20.04
C GLU A 57 3.59 -50.39 20.47
N GLN A 58 4.17 -50.37 21.67
CA GLN A 58 5.00 -49.25 22.13
C GLN A 58 6.22 -49.04 21.24
N LEU A 59 6.94 -50.11 20.89
CA LEU A 59 8.10 -50.03 19.99
C LEU A 59 7.72 -49.52 18.59
N ARG A 60 6.55 -49.88 18.08
CA ARG A 60 6.04 -49.36 16.81
C ARG A 60 5.81 -47.86 16.90
N ARG A 61 5.12 -47.38 17.94
CA ARG A 61 4.88 -45.94 18.16
C ARG A 61 6.18 -45.15 18.31
N GLU A 62 7.16 -45.69 19.04
CA GLU A 62 8.47 -45.05 19.16
C GLU A 62 9.22 -44.97 17.83
N ARG A 63 9.08 -45.98 16.96
CA ARG A 63 9.69 -45.97 15.62
C ARG A 63 9.03 -44.92 14.74
N ASP A 64 7.70 -44.88 14.72
CA ASP A 64 6.93 -43.93 13.92
C ASP A 64 7.22 -42.49 14.37
N GLU A 65 7.32 -42.26 15.68
CA GLU A 65 7.65 -40.94 16.22
C GLU A 65 9.09 -40.52 15.88
N LYS A 66 10.06 -41.43 15.98
CA LYS A 66 11.44 -41.16 15.56
C LYS A 66 11.53 -40.85 14.07
N GLU A 67 10.74 -41.53 13.25
CA GLU A 67 10.69 -41.27 11.81
C GLU A 67 10.10 -39.88 11.51
N ARG A 68 9.01 -39.51 12.19
CA ARG A 68 8.42 -38.17 12.07
C ARG A 68 9.40 -37.07 12.44
N ILE A 69 10.07 -37.20 13.60
CA ILE A 69 11.08 -36.23 14.06
C ILE A 69 12.22 -36.11 13.03
N ASN A 70 12.68 -37.24 12.48
CA ASN A 70 13.76 -37.22 11.49
C ASN A 70 13.33 -36.54 10.18
N GLN A 71 12.09 -36.77 9.71
CA GLN A 71 11.54 -36.11 8.53
C GLN A 71 11.39 -34.60 8.75
N GLU A 72 10.94 -34.18 9.94
CA GLU A 72 10.82 -32.76 10.30
C GLU A 72 12.19 -32.07 10.35
N LEU A 73 13.19 -32.71 10.96
CA LEU A 73 14.56 -32.21 11.00
C LEU A 73 15.17 -32.06 9.60
N LEU A 74 14.85 -32.98 8.69
CA LEU A 74 15.31 -32.91 7.30
C LEU A 74 14.69 -31.71 6.57
N LYS A 75 13.39 -31.47 6.75
CA LYS A 75 12.71 -30.29 6.20
C LYS A 75 13.30 -28.99 6.73
N GLU A 76 13.52 -28.90 8.04
CA GLU A 76 14.13 -27.73 8.69
C GLU A 76 15.54 -27.45 8.14
N ARG A 77 16.36 -28.50 7.94
CA ARG A 77 17.69 -28.35 7.33
C ARG A 77 17.62 -27.84 5.89
N GLN A 78 16.70 -28.34 5.08
CA GLN A 78 16.53 -27.88 3.71
C GLN A 78 16.07 -26.42 3.66
N GLU A 79 15.17 -26.02 4.56
CA GLU A 79 14.69 -24.65 4.66
C GLU A 79 15.82 -23.70 5.05
N LYS A 80 16.62 -24.05 6.06
CA LYS A 80 17.83 -23.28 6.45
C LYS A 80 18.83 -23.15 5.30
N ILE A 81 19.02 -24.18 4.48
CA ILE A 81 19.90 -24.11 3.30
C ILE A 81 19.34 -23.14 2.26
N LYS A 82 18.02 -23.18 1.99
CA LYS A 82 17.36 -22.26 1.07
C LYS A 82 17.46 -20.81 1.56
N GLU A 83 17.27 -20.57 2.85
CA GLU A 83 17.42 -19.24 3.45
C GLU A 83 18.85 -18.72 3.33
N LYS A 84 19.86 -19.54 3.65
CA LYS A 84 21.28 -19.16 3.47
C LYS A 84 21.60 -18.81 2.03
N LYS A 85 21.07 -19.58 1.06
CA LYS A 85 21.26 -19.27 -0.37
C LYS A 85 20.65 -17.91 -0.73
N LYS A 86 19.43 -17.62 -0.29
CA LYS A 86 18.77 -16.32 -0.51
C LYS A 86 19.54 -15.17 0.15
N ALA A 87 20.08 -15.38 1.35
CA ALA A 87 20.89 -14.39 2.06
C ALA A 87 22.17 -14.06 1.28
N ASN A 88 22.89 -15.09 0.82
CA ASN A 88 24.12 -14.92 0.02
C ASN A 88 23.84 -14.22 -1.32
N ASP A 89 22.75 -14.58 -2.02
CA ASP A 89 22.35 -13.93 -3.28
C ASP A 89 22.02 -12.44 -3.07
N THR A 90 21.39 -12.12 -1.93
CA THR A 90 21.06 -10.73 -1.55
C THR A 90 22.31 -9.93 -1.21
N GLU A 91 23.25 -10.52 -0.47
CA GLU A 91 24.53 -9.90 -0.12
C GLU A 91 25.38 -9.59 -1.37
N ALA A 92 25.44 -10.52 -2.33
CA ALA A 92 26.14 -10.29 -3.60
C ALA A 92 25.51 -9.14 -4.42
N ARG A 93 24.18 -9.01 -4.41
CA ARG A 93 23.49 -7.88 -5.06
C ARG A 93 23.82 -6.55 -4.37
N ILE A 94 23.85 -6.52 -3.05
CA ILE A 94 24.22 -5.32 -2.28
C ILE A 94 25.65 -4.89 -2.62
N GLN A 95 26.61 -5.81 -2.64
CA GLN A 95 28.01 -5.52 -2.98
C GLN A 95 28.15 -4.96 -4.41
N ASN A 96 27.39 -5.48 -5.37
CA ASN A 96 27.37 -4.94 -6.74
C ASN A 96 26.82 -3.51 -6.80
N ILE A 97 25.70 -3.24 -6.13
CA ILE A 97 25.09 -1.90 -6.06
C ILE A 97 26.05 -0.90 -5.41
N GLU A 98 26.74 -1.29 -4.32
CA GLU A 98 27.73 -0.43 -3.67
C GLU A 98 28.90 -0.07 -4.59
N LYS A 99 29.37 -1.05 -5.38
CA LYS A 99 30.44 -0.84 -6.37
C LYS A 99 30.00 0.12 -7.48
N GLU A 100 28.78 -0.04 -8.00
CA GLU A 100 28.21 0.87 -9.01
C GLU A 100 28.03 2.28 -8.46
N ASN A 101 27.47 2.42 -7.25
CA ASN A 101 27.32 3.71 -6.58
C ASN A 101 28.65 4.41 -6.35
N LYS A 102 29.71 3.66 -6.00
CA LYS A 102 31.06 4.22 -5.86
C LYS A 102 31.57 4.76 -7.20
N LYS A 103 31.40 4.00 -8.29
CA LYS A 103 31.79 4.43 -9.64
C LYS A 103 31.01 5.67 -10.08
N PHE A 104 29.70 5.70 -9.85
CA PHE A 104 28.85 6.84 -10.19
C PHE A 104 29.26 8.12 -9.45
N LYS A 105 29.60 8.01 -8.15
CA LYS A 105 30.10 9.15 -7.37
C LYS A 105 31.42 9.71 -7.89
N GLU A 106 32.34 8.86 -8.35
CA GLU A 106 33.59 9.33 -8.96
C GLU A 106 33.33 10.04 -10.30
N ASN A 107 32.48 9.48 -11.15
CA ASN A 107 32.09 10.13 -12.40
C ASN A 107 31.49 11.53 -12.18
N ILE A 108 30.58 11.69 -11.19
CA ILE A 108 30.00 13.01 -10.85
C ILE A 108 31.08 13.99 -10.40
N LYS A 109 32.06 13.55 -9.61
CA LYS A 109 33.15 14.43 -9.15
C LYS A 109 33.98 14.94 -10.33
N GLU A 110 34.31 14.06 -11.27
CA GLU A 110 35.04 14.43 -12.49
C GLU A 110 34.27 15.46 -13.32
N GLU A 111 32.96 15.25 -13.50
CA GLU A 111 32.09 16.18 -14.23
C GLU A 111 32.00 17.56 -13.55
N ILE A 112 31.87 17.59 -12.23
CA ILE A 112 31.87 18.85 -11.46
C ILE A 112 33.20 19.61 -11.64
N ILE A 113 34.33 18.91 -11.65
CA ILE A 113 35.65 19.51 -11.86
C ILE A 113 35.77 20.09 -13.28
N ALA A 114 35.27 19.38 -14.29
CA ALA A 114 35.24 19.85 -15.68
C ALA A 114 34.39 21.14 -15.81
N LEU A 115 33.17 21.14 -15.28
CA LEU A 115 32.26 22.30 -15.32
C LEU A 115 32.81 23.52 -14.58
N LYS A 116 33.49 23.33 -13.44
CA LYS A 116 34.16 24.43 -12.73
C LYS A 116 35.28 25.05 -13.57
N THR A 117 36.02 24.22 -14.29
CA THR A 117 37.12 24.67 -15.16
C THR A 117 36.58 25.48 -16.34
N GLU A 118 35.50 25.03 -16.98
CA GLU A 118 34.84 25.74 -18.07
C GLU A 118 34.25 27.09 -17.62
N ASN A 119 33.53 27.11 -16.49
CA ASN A 119 33.00 28.35 -15.91
C ASN A 119 34.10 29.38 -15.61
N THR A 120 35.28 28.93 -15.19
CA THR A 120 36.43 29.82 -14.95
C THR A 120 36.95 30.42 -16.26
N LYS A 121 36.97 29.65 -17.36
CA LYS A 121 37.35 30.15 -18.69
C LYS A 121 36.36 31.20 -19.20
N LEU A 122 35.06 30.89 -19.14
CA LEU A 122 33.99 31.80 -19.56
C LEU A 122 34.02 33.12 -18.77
N LYS A 123 34.27 33.05 -17.47
CA LYS A 123 34.39 34.25 -16.63
C LYS A 123 35.54 35.16 -17.08
N ASN A 124 36.69 34.58 -17.42
CA ASN A 124 37.84 35.33 -17.92
C ASN A 124 37.56 35.95 -19.30
N GLU A 125 36.82 35.26 -20.18
CA GLU A 125 36.40 35.81 -21.47
C GLU A 125 35.43 36.98 -21.31
N ILE A 126 34.45 36.86 -20.42
CA ILE A 126 33.52 37.95 -20.08
C ILE A 126 34.29 39.18 -19.58
N GLU A 127 35.32 38.98 -18.75
CA GLU A 127 36.14 40.07 -18.23
C GLU A 127 36.95 40.77 -19.34
N LYS A 128 37.49 40.02 -20.31
CA LYS A 128 38.14 40.58 -21.50
C LYS A 128 37.16 41.42 -22.35
N ILE A 129 35.97 40.90 -22.61
CA ILE A 129 34.95 41.61 -23.41
C ILE A 129 34.55 42.94 -22.76
N LYS A 130 34.43 42.97 -21.42
CA LYS A 130 34.12 44.21 -20.68
C LYS A 130 35.19 45.29 -20.84
N VAL A 131 36.45 44.90 -21.01
CA VAL A 131 37.56 45.84 -21.21
C VAL A 131 37.60 46.33 -22.66
N GLU A 132 37.36 45.44 -23.63
CA GLU A 132 37.40 45.77 -25.07
C GLU A 132 36.21 46.62 -25.51
N TYR A 133 35.01 46.30 -25.00
CA TYR A 133 33.77 47.01 -25.27
C TYR A 133 33.21 47.51 -23.95
N PRO A 134 33.71 48.65 -23.42
CA PRO A 134 33.00 49.33 -22.35
C PRO A 134 31.64 49.70 -22.94
N GLN A 135 30.60 48.93 -22.63
CA GLN A 135 29.25 49.22 -23.10
C GLN A 135 28.92 50.63 -22.63
N VAL A 136 28.98 51.59 -23.56
CA VAL A 136 28.46 52.93 -23.34
C VAL A 136 26.95 52.77 -23.40
N ILE A 137 26.36 52.33 -22.28
CA ILE A 137 24.92 52.38 -22.10
C ILE A 137 24.54 53.84 -22.34
N PRO A 138 23.69 54.17 -23.33
CA PRO A 138 23.26 55.53 -23.55
C PRO A 138 22.65 56.07 -22.25
N HIS A 139 23.34 57.02 -21.61
CA HIS A 139 22.89 57.61 -20.33
C HIS A 139 21.53 58.29 -20.44
N GLU A 140 21.09 58.61 -21.66
CA GLU A 140 19.84 59.32 -21.97
C GLU A 140 18.57 58.48 -21.73
N TYR A 141 18.68 57.15 -21.55
CA TYR A 141 17.54 56.29 -21.19
C TYR A 141 17.64 55.65 -19.79
N ASN A 142 18.73 55.90 -19.07
CA ASN A 142 18.82 55.55 -17.66
C ASN A 142 18.15 56.65 -16.83
N VAL A 143 16.81 56.63 -16.76
CA VAL A 143 16.11 57.39 -15.72
C VAL A 143 16.49 56.77 -14.38
N ILE A 144 17.50 57.34 -13.71
CA ILE A 144 17.79 57.05 -12.31
C ILE A 144 16.48 57.30 -11.55
N GLY A 145 15.91 56.25 -10.95
CA GLY A 145 14.61 56.35 -10.30
C GLY A 145 13.40 56.00 -11.19
N GLY A 146 13.57 55.33 -12.33
CA GLY A 146 12.47 54.78 -13.13
C GLY A 146 11.63 53.73 -12.38
N LEU A 147 10.89 52.86 -13.07
CA LEU A 147 10.01 51.87 -12.41
C LEU A 147 10.75 51.05 -11.32
N THR A 148 12.00 50.66 -11.58
CA THR A 148 12.86 49.94 -10.61
C THR A 148 13.32 50.79 -9.43
N GLY A 149 13.23 52.11 -9.51
CA GLY A 149 13.47 53.06 -8.43
C GLY A 149 12.32 53.15 -7.42
N LEU A 150 11.11 52.75 -7.80
CA LEU A 150 9.95 52.77 -6.91
C LEU A 150 10.15 51.82 -5.71
N GLY A 151 9.58 52.22 -4.58
CA GLY A 151 9.50 51.38 -3.39
C GLY A 151 8.51 50.21 -3.57
N PRO A 152 8.60 49.16 -2.73
CA PRO A 152 7.70 48.01 -2.80
C PRO A 152 6.22 48.41 -2.66
N ASP A 153 5.90 49.41 -1.83
CA ASP A 153 4.51 49.84 -1.62
C ASP A 153 3.85 50.38 -2.90
N ILE A 154 4.55 51.21 -3.66
CA ILE A 154 4.04 51.76 -4.93
C ILE A 154 3.95 50.64 -5.98
N MET A 155 4.94 49.73 -6.03
CA MET A 155 4.87 48.59 -6.94
C MET A 155 3.70 47.66 -6.64
N LEU A 156 3.34 47.47 -5.37
CA LEU A 156 2.17 46.69 -4.96
C LEU A 156 0.86 47.41 -5.26
N GLU A 157 0.82 48.73 -5.20
CA GLU A 157 -0.33 49.52 -5.64
C GLU A 157 -0.55 49.36 -7.16
N ILE A 158 0.52 49.44 -7.96
CA ILE A 158 0.47 49.13 -9.40
C ILE A 158 -0.03 47.71 -9.66
N LEU A 159 0.43 46.72 -8.88
CA LEU A 159 -0.05 45.33 -8.98
C LEU A 159 -1.54 45.18 -8.64
N THR A 160 -2.09 46.05 -7.79
CA THR A 160 -3.51 46.01 -7.40
C THR A 160 -4.42 46.50 -8.54
N GLU A 161 -3.93 47.42 -9.36
CA GLU A 161 -4.65 47.94 -10.55
C GLU A 161 -4.57 46.99 -11.76
N MET A 162 -3.76 45.93 -11.70
CA MET A 162 -3.65 44.95 -12.79
C MET A 162 -4.80 43.95 -12.74
N ILE A 163 -5.72 44.04 -13.71
CA ILE A 163 -6.89 43.15 -13.80
C ILE A 163 -6.51 41.72 -14.22
N SER A 164 -5.53 41.57 -15.11
CA SER A 164 -5.15 40.26 -15.67
C SER A 164 -3.97 39.63 -14.91
N PHE A 165 -4.14 38.37 -14.51
CA PHE A 165 -3.08 37.58 -13.89
C PHE A 165 -1.84 37.46 -14.80
N GLY A 166 -2.04 37.41 -16.12
CA GLY A 166 -0.93 37.39 -17.08
C GLY A 166 -0.04 38.64 -16.98
N ASN A 167 -0.66 39.81 -16.83
CA ASN A 167 0.07 41.08 -16.70
C ASN A 167 0.86 41.13 -15.38
N ILE A 168 0.32 40.57 -14.31
CA ILE A 168 1.01 40.46 -13.01
C ILE A 168 2.22 39.55 -13.11
N VAL A 169 2.06 38.36 -13.70
CA VAL A 169 3.18 37.42 -13.90
C VAL A 169 4.27 38.07 -14.75
N GLN A 170 3.89 38.74 -15.83
CA GLN A 170 4.84 39.48 -16.68
C GLN A 170 5.54 40.58 -15.89
N PHE A 171 4.82 41.39 -15.11
CA PHE A 171 5.37 42.46 -14.28
C PHE A 171 6.36 41.94 -13.22
N LEU A 172 6.01 40.85 -12.54
CA LEU A 172 6.90 40.19 -11.57
C LEU A 172 8.14 39.59 -12.24
N GLY A 173 8.03 39.18 -13.51
CA GLY A 173 9.11 38.60 -14.30
C GLY A 173 10.11 39.63 -14.86
N VAL A 174 9.81 40.92 -14.83
CA VAL A 174 10.66 41.96 -15.45
C VAL A 174 12.05 42.01 -14.81
N CYS A 175 12.18 41.93 -13.48
CA CYS A 175 13.47 41.94 -12.81
C CYS A 175 13.43 41.32 -11.40
N GLN A 176 14.62 41.10 -10.82
CA GLN A 176 14.73 40.52 -9.48
C GLN A 176 14.02 41.35 -8.39
N LYS A 177 13.92 42.68 -8.56
CA LYS A 177 13.25 43.55 -7.58
C LYS A 177 11.73 43.36 -7.62
N THR A 178 11.11 43.32 -8.81
CA THR A 178 9.67 43.05 -8.94
C THR A 178 9.34 41.62 -8.55
N LEU A 179 10.22 40.65 -8.84
CA LEU A 179 10.03 39.25 -8.40
C LEU A 179 9.96 39.11 -6.87
N LYS A 180 10.70 39.94 -6.12
CA LYS A 180 10.65 39.93 -4.64
C LYS A 180 9.30 40.40 -4.07
N LEU A 181 8.47 41.09 -4.86
CA LEU A 181 7.13 41.53 -4.42
C LEU A 181 6.23 40.33 -4.07
N LYS A 182 6.46 39.16 -4.68
CA LYS A 182 5.69 37.93 -4.38
C LYS A 182 5.81 37.47 -2.92
N ASN A 183 6.88 37.90 -2.23
CA ASN A 183 7.13 37.55 -0.83
C ASN A 183 6.58 38.61 0.14
N HIS A 184 5.95 39.68 -0.36
CA HIS A 184 5.40 40.74 0.48
C HIS A 184 4.02 40.34 0.99
N ASP A 185 3.69 40.61 2.26
CA ASP A 185 2.42 40.19 2.87
C ASP A 185 1.18 40.73 2.12
N ARG A 186 1.26 41.97 1.60
CA ARG A 186 0.21 42.55 0.74
C ARG A 186 0.00 41.82 -0.59
N PHE A 187 1.01 41.12 -1.10
CA PHE A 187 0.89 40.40 -2.37
C PHE A 187 -0.16 39.29 -2.31
N LEU A 188 -0.23 38.56 -1.19
CA LEU A 188 -1.26 37.55 -0.99
C LEU A 188 -2.67 38.15 -1.01
N LYS A 189 -2.85 39.32 -0.38
CA LYS A 189 -4.13 40.06 -0.40
C LYS A 189 -4.51 40.51 -1.81
N ILE A 190 -3.54 40.96 -2.61
CA ILE A 190 -3.76 41.34 -4.02
C ILE A 190 -4.18 40.10 -4.83
N VAL A 191 -3.48 38.98 -4.67
CA VAL A 191 -3.84 37.73 -5.35
C VAL A 191 -5.24 37.25 -4.90
N GLU A 192 -5.60 37.38 -3.63
CA GLU A 192 -6.96 37.11 -3.13
C GLU A 192 -8.02 38.02 -3.75
N LEU A 193 -7.77 39.33 -3.83
CA LEU A 193 -8.69 40.27 -4.47
C LEU A 193 -8.93 39.90 -5.93
N LEU A 194 -7.86 39.53 -6.65
CA LEU A 194 -7.93 39.13 -8.05
C LEU A 194 -8.61 37.77 -8.26
N LYS A 195 -8.55 36.87 -7.27
CA LYS A 195 -9.32 35.61 -7.28
C LYS A 195 -10.83 35.87 -7.22
N VAL A 196 -11.27 37.00 -6.66
CA VAL A 196 -12.69 37.40 -6.55
C VAL A 196 -13.22 38.03 -7.84
N LEU A 197 -12.38 38.26 -8.86
CA LEU A 197 -12.82 38.89 -10.12
C LEU A 197 -13.87 38.10 -10.88
N PHE A 198 -13.98 36.78 -10.68
CA PHE A 198 -15.01 35.97 -11.31
C PHE A 198 -15.96 35.37 -10.28
N VAL A 199 -17.23 35.77 -10.36
CA VAL A 199 -18.32 35.21 -9.57
C VAL A 199 -19.13 34.26 -10.44
N MET A 200 -19.27 33.02 -10.01
CA MET A 200 -20.18 32.07 -10.65
C MET A 200 -21.63 32.51 -10.37
N LYS A 201 -22.41 32.74 -11.42
CA LYS A 201 -23.84 33.06 -11.33
C LYS A 201 -24.66 31.79 -11.50
N ASN A 202 -25.41 31.46 -10.45
CA ASN A 202 -26.33 30.34 -10.46
C ASN A 202 -27.77 30.81 -10.73
N PRO A 203 -28.33 30.56 -11.92
CA PRO A 203 -29.73 30.87 -12.18
C PRO A 203 -30.70 29.91 -11.47
N ASP A 204 -30.23 28.77 -10.94
CA ASP A 204 -31.03 27.77 -10.25
C ASP A 204 -30.40 27.26 -8.92
N PRO A 205 -30.47 28.07 -7.83
CA PRO A 205 -29.92 27.70 -6.52
C PRO A 205 -30.60 26.51 -5.86
N GLU A 206 -31.78 26.11 -6.33
CA GLU A 206 -32.48 24.93 -5.82
C GLU A 206 -31.84 23.64 -6.30
N THR A 207 -31.18 23.64 -7.46
CA THR A 207 -30.61 22.41 -8.05
C THR A 207 -29.09 22.39 -8.19
N VAL A 208 -28.48 23.57 -8.15
CA VAL A 208 -27.04 23.75 -8.29
C VAL A 208 -26.49 24.32 -6.99
N ILE A 209 -25.49 23.64 -6.40
CA ILE A 209 -24.82 24.06 -5.18
C ILE A 209 -23.35 24.36 -5.52
N PHE A 210 -22.87 25.52 -5.08
CA PHE A 210 -21.44 25.86 -5.17
C PHE A 210 -20.75 25.55 -3.85
N GLU A 211 -19.64 24.83 -3.95
CA GLU A 211 -18.72 24.59 -2.84
C GLU A 211 -17.38 25.20 -3.20
N GLN A 212 -16.77 25.91 -2.25
CA GLN A 212 -15.42 26.39 -2.42
C GLN A 212 -14.45 25.27 -2.07
N VAL A 213 -13.59 24.90 -3.02
CA VAL A 213 -12.50 23.94 -2.82
C VAL A 213 -11.19 24.72 -2.91
N ASP A 214 -10.39 24.65 -1.84
CA ASP A 214 -9.08 25.30 -1.73
C ASP A 214 -9.07 26.84 -1.94
N GLY A 215 -10.21 27.50 -1.69
CA GLY A 215 -10.34 28.96 -1.77
C GLY A 215 -10.31 29.56 -3.18
N ILE A 216 -10.10 28.74 -4.22
CA ILE A 216 -9.94 29.18 -5.61
C ILE A 216 -10.93 28.46 -6.54
N LEU A 217 -11.17 27.17 -6.30
CA LEU A 217 -11.98 26.34 -7.19
C LEU A 217 -13.44 26.38 -6.73
N SER A 218 -14.34 26.83 -7.60
CA SER A 218 -15.78 26.65 -7.38
C SER A 218 -16.18 25.26 -7.87
N LYS A 219 -16.41 24.33 -6.95
CA LYS A 219 -16.98 23.03 -7.26
C LYS A 219 -18.49 23.18 -7.38
N VAL A 220 -19.02 22.76 -8.52
CA VAL A 220 -20.45 22.72 -8.78
C VAL A 220 -20.97 21.33 -8.47
N LYS A 221 -21.99 21.23 -7.60
CA LYS A 221 -22.75 20.01 -7.36
C LYS A 221 -24.17 20.15 -7.88
N LEU A 222 -24.57 19.23 -8.73
CA LEU A 222 -25.96 19.08 -9.17
C LEU A 222 -26.66 18.12 -8.21
N ASN A 223 -27.78 18.54 -7.61
CA ASN A 223 -28.56 17.68 -6.72
C ASN A 223 -29.67 16.90 -7.45
N LYS A 224 -29.83 17.15 -8.75
CA LYS A 224 -30.83 16.53 -9.62
C LYS A 224 -30.21 16.23 -10.98
N GLN A 225 -30.63 15.12 -11.60
CA GLN A 225 -30.25 14.79 -12.98
C GLN A 225 -31.05 15.67 -13.95
N CYS A 226 -30.48 16.80 -14.33
CA CYS A 226 -31.04 17.71 -15.32
C CYS A 226 -29.95 18.58 -15.93
N GLU A 227 -30.17 19.05 -17.15
CA GLU A 227 -29.31 20.04 -17.80
C GLU A 227 -29.45 21.39 -17.10
N ARG A 228 -28.31 22.03 -16.83
CA ARG A 228 -28.22 23.31 -16.14
C ARG A 228 -27.14 24.16 -16.78
N ALA A 229 -27.37 25.47 -16.81
CA ALA A 229 -26.40 26.46 -17.24
C ALA A 229 -25.96 27.30 -16.05
N ILE A 230 -24.67 27.60 -16.00
CA ILE A 230 -24.06 28.41 -14.96
C ILE A 230 -23.31 29.53 -15.68
N GLY A 231 -23.57 30.76 -15.25
CA GLY A 231 -22.91 31.95 -15.80
C GLY A 231 -21.65 32.31 -15.02
N ILE A 232 -20.82 33.16 -15.61
CA ILE A 232 -19.74 33.86 -14.92
C ILE A 232 -20.01 35.37 -14.96
N ASP A 233 -19.53 36.08 -13.95
CA ASP A 233 -19.60 37.54 -13.84
C ASP A 233 -18.22 38.08 -13.42
N PRO A 234 -17.66 39.09 -14.10
CA PRO A 234 -18.25 39.90 -15.14
C PRO A 234 -18.35 39.19 -16.49
N VAL A 235 -19.18 39.76 -17.37
CA VAL A 235 -19.17 39.45 -18.80
C VAL A 235 -17.78 39.71 -19.38
N ILE A 236 -17.28 38.75 -20.15
CA ILE A 236 -16.04 38.92 -20.92
C ILE A 236 -16.33 39.77 -22.17
N THR A 237 -15.77 40.99 -22.23
CA THR A 237 -15.98 41.93 -23.34
C THR A 237 -14.77 42.10 -24.27
N ASP A 238 -13.56 41.86 -23.76
CA ASP A 238 -12.31 41.89 -24.54
C ASP A 238 -11.33 40.81 -24.04
N GLY A 239 -10.21 40.61 -24.76
CA GLY A 239 -9.10 39.78 -24.27
C GLY A 239 -9.22 38.27 -24.52
N ILE A 240 -8.26 37.53 -23.96
CA ILE A 240 -8.17 36.06 -24.03
C ILE A 240 -8.25 35.52 -22.60
N TYR A 241 -9.19 34.61 -22.36
CA TYR A 241 -9.38 33.97 -21.07
C TYR A 241 -9.10 32.48 -21.16
N LEU A 242 -8.48 31.95 -20.11
CA LEU A 242 -8.29 30.52 -19.90
C LEU A 242 -9.20 30.08 -18.77
N PHE A 243 -10.07 29.11 -19.05
CA PHE A 243 -10.87 28.43 -18.05
C PHE A 243 -10.60 26.93 -18.15
N GLU A 244 -10.50 26.26 -17.01
CA GLU A 244 -10.32 24.81 -16.92
C GLU A 244 -11.53 24.22 -16.21
N ILE A 245 -12.12 23.18 -16.80
CA ILE A 245 -13.31 22.51 -16.26
C ILE A 245 -12.98 21.04 -16.12
N ILE A 246 -13.15 20.52 -14.90
CA ILE A 246 -12.96 19.10 -14.59
C ILE A 246 -14.33 18.49 -14.38
N TYR A 247 -14.72 17.59 -15.28
CA TYR A 247 -15.95 16.81 -15.16
C TYR A 247 -15.70 15.56 -14.31
N GLN A 248 -16.59 15.27 -13.36
CA GLN A 248 -16.54 14.06 -12.53
C GLN A 248 -17.92 13.40 -12.50
N ASN A 249 -17.95 12.07 -12.56
CA ASN A 249 -19.19 11.27 -12.48
C ASN A 249 -20.25 11.63 -13.54
N ILE A 250 -19.82 11.95 -14.76
CA ILE A 250 -20.73 12.25 -15.88
C ILE A 250 -21.33 10.98 -16.47
N THR A 251 -22.65 10.96 -16.70
CA THR A 251 -23.36 9.85 -17.36
C THR A 251 -23.83 10.21 -18.78
N ASN A 252 -23.84 11.51 -19.12
CA ASN A 252 -24.32 12.07 -20.40
C ASN A 252 -23.30 13.10 -20.92
N HIS A 253 -23.50 13.56 -22.17
CA HIS A 253 -22.72 14.64 -22.79
C HIS A 253 -22.88 15.94 -21.98
N GLN A 254 -21.77 16.48 -21.51
CA GLN A 254 -21.67 17.78 -20.85
C GLN A 254 -20.47 18.51 -21.44
N GLY A 255 -20.65 19.78 -21.80
CA GLY A 255 -19.61 20.59 -22.41
C GLY A 255 -19.78 22.07 -22.05
N PRO A 256 -18.69 22.86 -22.15
CA PRO A 256 -18.79 24.30 -21.99
C PRO A 256 -19.52 24.92 -23.20
N GLY A 257 -20.26 25.99 -22.95
CA GLY A 257 -20.89 26.80 -23.99
C GLY A 257 -20.53 28.28 -23.85
N ILE A 258 -20.50 29.00 -24.97
CA ILE A 258 -20.33 30.46 -25.01
C ILE A 258 -21.70 31.07 -25.29
N VAL A 259 -22.08 32.06 -24.49
CA VAL A 259 -23.37 32.76 -24.61
C VAL A 259 -23.17 34.24 -24.85
N ILE A 260 -24.03 34.87 -25.65
CA ILE A 260 -23.99 36.31 -25.89
C ILE A 260 -24.24 37.03 -24.55
N ALA A 261 -23.41 38.02 -24.24
CA ALA A 261 -23.46 38.82 -23.01
C ALA A 261 -24.86 39.34 -22.60
N SER A 262 -25.69 39.71 -23.58
CA SER A 262 -27.03 40.26 -23.36
C SER A 262 -28.08 39.19 -23.03
N TYR A 263 -27.76 37.91 -23.17
CA TYR A 263 -28.70 36.83 -22.92
C TYR A 263 -28.75 36.49 -21.43
N SER A 264 -29.95 36.61 -20.86
CA SER A 264 -30.21 36.21 -19.47
C SER A 264 -30.50 34.71 -19.42
N ILE A 265 -29.63 33.94 -18.77
CA ILE A 265 -29.76 32.49 -18.63
C ILE A 265 -30.96 32.16 -17.71
N PRO A 266 -32.01 31.46 -18.18
CA PRO A 266 -33.17 31.10 -17.36
C PRO A 266 -32.90 29.94 -16.40
N LYS A 267 -33.77 29.79 -15.37
CA LYS A 267 -33.68 28.78 -14.28
C LYS A 267 -33.67 27.31 -14.76
N ASP A 268 -34.07 27.01 -16.00
CA ASP A 268 -34.05 25.66 -16.57
C ASP A 268 -33.45 25.66 -17.99
N CYS A 269 -32.40 26.44 -18.20
CA CYS A 269 -31.77 26.56 -19.50
C CYS A 269 -31.17 25.21 -19.96
N ASN A 270 -31.85 24.56 -20.91
CA ASN A 270 -31.33 23.43 -21.66
C ASN A 270 -30.49 23.95 -22.84
N ALA A 271 -29.19 23.68 -22.83
CA ALA A 271 -28.26 24.20 -23.82
C ALA A 271 -28.46 23.56 -25.21
N TYR A 272 -28.98 22.33 -25.25
CA TYR A 272 -29.11 21.53 -26.46
C TYR A 272 -30.34 21.88 -27.32
N SER A 273 -31.46 22.18 -26.67
CA SER A 273 -32.78 22.20 -27.33
C SER A 273 -33.24 23.56 -27.82
N ASN A 274 -32.61 24.69 -27.42
CA ASN A 274 -33.30 25.98 -27.57
C ASN A 274 -32.44 27.27 -27.51
N ASN A 275 -31.23 27.33 -28.06
CA ASN A 275 -30.46 28.58 -27.96
C ASN A 275 -29.73 29.01 -29.22
N ASN A 276 -30.40 29.84 -30.04
CA ASN A 276 -29.76 30.67 -31.06
C ASN A 276 -28.70 31.64 -30.49
N ASN A 277 -28.67 31.80 -29.17
CA ASN A 277 -27.76 32.70 -28.45
C ASN A 277 -26.56 31.97 -27.83
N MET A 278 -26.44 30.65 -27.99
CA MET A 278 -25.36 29.85 -27.42
C MET A 278 -24.59 29.09 -28.50
N LEU A 279 -23.27 29.22 -28.48
CA LEU A 279 -22.36 28.35 -29.20
C LEU A 279 -22.01 27.18 -28.28
N ASN A 280 -22.49 25.98 -28.61
CA ASN A 280 -22.19 24.77 -27.87
C ASN A 280 -21.00 24.04 -28.50
N PHE A 281 -20.11 23.51 -27.67
CA PHE A 281 -19.04 22.62 -28.08
C PHE A 281 -19.38 21.22 -27.57
N ASP A 282 -19.71 20.31 -28.49
CA ASP A 282 -19.89 18.91 -28.14
C ASP A 282 -18.51 18.33 -27.74
N ALA A 283 -18.45 17.77 -26.53
CA ALA A 283 -17.28 17.12 -25.96
C ALA A 283 -17.47 15.60 -25.91
#